data_AF-A0A4Z1HG17-F1
#
_entry.id   AF-A0A4Z1HG17-F1
#
_cell.length_a   1.000
_cell.length_b   1.000
_cell.length_c   1.000
_cell.angle_alpha   90.00
_cell.angle_beta   90.00
_cell.angle_gamma   90.00
#
_symmetry.space_group_name_H-M   'P 1'
#
loop_
_entity.id
_entity.type
_entity.pdbx_description
1 polymer ?
#
loop_
_entity_poly.entity_id
_entity_poly.type
_entity_poly.pdbx_seq_one_letter_code
_entity_poly.pdbx_strand_id
1 'polypeptide(L)'
;MSWKHGHGEWELPKLKEAHQFTNLPTVSEKRKNAPTIENNEFWTVKFYPYTKPGVDPIYAVVGGRHILICRPPTDKKGIEVVRLIIDEEPDTEHYACCWTKDLAKPLLCVAGLNAKIKIWDVLSGELIRVLVGHGGAINELIISPTDPQILASCSKDTTIRIWSLDQNNEEHPCAAILSGGHRTTILTIAFHRSGRYLLSGGEDYMICLWTLPILPDGNTATNKATEIQFPHFSTSEIHTSAVDCVQFHDDSILSRSACEDCIVLWDITGFDSEGRPPSRDEAPTQHEAANGSATLTCFTDPTKNDPYVRLIEFSTPGTETAWIRFSLFEGIPLSNQSSPIIPDQNLDPNTGLPQISHSILAIPALGSKVYFWDLNRLVAYNEYLRSLPPHFTSKHEPESHGPSSSSNSGLTSGQQTPNSEEQPQGKMKRPLFLIPFRTRGKRGGAFKSATDRVRDASPASSTTTATSGSGPSSHSNIASHSTLNGLKLEGEAGGIVEKIPTTRMDIKLWNQKYDIRQTYPLKRLLPHKVETVQGWSFMGRGCAWSRGGEWCVVAGGEGVVGVL
;
A
#
# COMPACT_ATOMS: atom_id res chain seq x y z
N MET A 1 -10.48 -20.13 -16.06
CA MET A 1 -10.37 -21.04 -14.89
C MET A 1 -11.61 -20.82 -14.02
N SER A 2 -12.36 -21.86 -13.66
CA SER A 2 -13.47 -21.72 -12.71
C SER A 2 -12.87 -21.53 -11.32
N TRP A 3 -13.01 -20.33 -10.76
CA TRP A 3 -12.69 -20.05 -9.37
C TRP A 3 -13.47 -21.02 -8.48
N LYS A 4 -12.76 -21.90 -7.75
CA LYS A 4 -13.37 -22.67 -6.68
C LYS A 4 -13.64 -21.70 -5.52
N HIS A 5 -14.85 -21.16 -5.47
CA HIS A 5 -15.40 -20.54 -4.26
C HIS A 5 -15.36 -21.57 -3.13
N GLY A 6 -14.54 -21.33 -2.12
CA GLY A 6 -14.35 -22.28 -1.02
C GLY A 6 -13.33 -21.90 0.06
N HIS A 7 -12.51 -20.87 -0.12
CA HIS A 7 -11.53 -20.45 0.90
C HIS A 7 -11.58 -18.94 1.18
N GLY A 8 -12.33 -18.60 2.23
CA GLY A 8 -12.12 -17.46 3.14
C GLY A 8 -12.19 -16.04 2.61
N GLU A 9 -13.30 -15.35 2.85
CA GLU A 9 -13.48 -13.88 2.84
C GLU A 9 -12.28 -13.08 3.43
N TRP A 10 -11.56 -13.67 4.38
CA TRP A 10 -10.44 -13.07 5.09
C TRP A 10 -9.05 -13.50 4.59
N GLU A 11 -8.91 -14.11 3.41
CA GLU A 11 -7.58 -14.51 2.92
C GLU A 11 -6.74 -13.29 2.49
N LEU A 12 -5.43 -13.34 2.76
CA LEU A 12 -4.46 -12.31 2.36
C LEU A 12 -3.44 -12.90 1.38
N PRO A 13 -2.90 -12.11 0.42
CA PRO A 13 -2.06 -12.59 -0.68
C PRO A 13 -0.88 -13.42 -0.22
N LYS A 14 -0.50 -14.44 -1.00
CA LYS A 14 0.59 -15.39 -0.69
C LYS A 14 1.47 -15.51 -1.93
N LEU A 15 2.79 -15.52 -1.74
CA LEU A 15 3.71 -15.63 -2.86
C LEU A 15 3.35 -16.83 -3.75
N LYS A 16 3.09 -16.54 -5.02
CA LYS A 16 2.86 -17.54 -6.07
C LYS A 16 4.14 -17.81 -6.83
N GLU A 17 4.82 -16.74 -7.22
CA GLU A 17 6.07 -16.82 -7.96
C GLU A 17 6.91 -15.56 -7.77
N ALA A 18 8.21 -15.67 -7.97
CA ALA A 18 9.07 -14.53 -8.17
C ALA A 18 10.11 -14.85 -9.23
N HIS A 19 10.59 -13.80 -9.89
CA HIS A 19 11.58 -13.88 -10.94
C HIS A 19 12.53 -12.70 -10.85
N GLN A 20 13.81 -12.95 -11.12
CA GLN A 20 14.83 -11.92 -11.23
C GLN A 20 15.22 -11.74 -12.69
N PHE A 21 14.86 -10.60 -13.27
CA PHE A 21 15.20 -10.25 -14.65
C PHE A 21 16.67 -9.80 -14.73
N THR A 22 17.56 -10.77 -14.90
CA THR A 22 18.99 -10.54 -15.13
C THR A 22 19.30 -10.50 -16.62
N ASN A 23 20.31 -9.71 -17.02
CA ASN A 23 20.80 -9.64 -18.41
C ASN A 23 19.74 -9.21 -19.44
N LEU A 24 18.91 -8.22 -19.11
CA LEU A 24 18.04 -7.61 -20.11
C LEU A 24 18.90 -7.06 -21.26
N PRO A 25 18.44 -7.18 -22.53
CA PRO A 25 19.20 -6.69 -23.66
C PRO A 25 19.51 -5.20 -23.50
N THR A 26 20.75 -4.84 -23.82
CA THR A 26 21.19 -3.45 -23.87
C THR A 26 21.21 -2.97 -25.32
N VAL A 27 20.97 -1.68 -25.53
CA VAL A 27 21.15 -1.06 -26.86
C VAL A 27 22.62 -1.21 -27.23
N SER A 28 22.92 -1.98 -28.29
CA SER A 28 24.29 -2.34 -28.65
C SER A 28 25.21 -1.11 -28.68
N GLU A 29 26.13 -1.02 -27.71
CA GLU A 29 27.11 0.06 -27.70
C GLU A 29 28.05 -0.13 -28.89
N LYS A 30 27.93 0.76 -29.89
CA LYS A 30 29.01 1.00 -30.86
C LYS A 30 30.26 1.63 -30.23
N ARG A 31 30.36 1.72 -28.89
CA ARG A 31 31.53 2.22 -28.18
C ARG A 31 32.08 1.16 -27.25
N LYS A 32 33.21 0.58 -27.67
CA LYS A 32 34.08 -0.21 -26.80
C LYS A 32 34.63 0.71 -25.69
N ASN A 33 34.56 0.22 -24.45
CA ASN A 33 35.30 0.62 -23.25
C ASN A 33 34.49 1.33 -22.15
N ALA A 34 33.53 0.63 -21.55
CA ALA A 34 33.39 0.51 -20.08
C ALA A 34 32.43 -0.66 -19.77
N PRO A 35 32.66 -1.48 -18.73
CA PRO A 35 31.64 -2.38 -18.23
C PRO A 35 30.66 -1.54 -17.39
N THR A 36 29.59 -1.01 -18.00
CA THR A 36 28.46 -0.47 -17.24
C THR A 36 27.63 -1.65 -16.75
N ILE A 37 27.71 -1.94 -15.45
CA ILE A 37 26.69 -2.74 -14.78
C ILE A 37 25.42 -1.88 -14.83
N GLU A 38 24.54 -2.14 -15.79
CA GLU A 38 23.21 -1.51 -15.78
C GLU A 38 22.50 -1.97 -14.51
N ASN A 39 22.15 -1.01 -13.66
CA ASN A 39 21.39 -1.26 -12.46
C ASN A 39 19.96 -1.62 -12.90
N ASN A 40 19.62 -2.91 -12.90
CA ASN A 40 18.30 -3.42 -13.31
C ASN A 40 17.22 -3.12 -12.27
N GLU A 41 17.13 -1.88 -11.78
CA GLU A 41 16.16 -1.51 -10.76
C GLU A 41 14.80 -1.20 -11.39
N PHE A 42 13.76 -1.94 -10.98
CA PHE A 42 12.39 -1.61 -11.33
C PHE A 42 11.80 -0.64 -10.31
N TRP A 43 11.43 0.55 -10.79
CA TRP A 43 10.93 1.63 -9.95
C TRP A 43 9.41 1.60 -9.79
N THR A 44 8.70 1.01 -10.76
CA THR A 44 7.23 1.03 -10.76
C THR A 44 6.66 -0.22 -11.42
N VAL A 45 5.47 -0.59 -10.95
CA VAL A 45 4.62 -1.64 -11.51
C VAL A 45 3.19 -1.15 -11.57
N LYS A 46 2.47 -1.41 -12.67
CA LYS A 46 1.06 -1.03 -12.84
C LYS A 46 0.30 -2.07 -13.65
N PHE A 47 -0.82 -2.54 -13.14
CA PHE A 47 -1.76 -3.37 -13.90
C PHE A 47 -2.51 -2.53 -14.94
N TYR A 48 -2.84 -3.15 -16.08
CA TYR A 48 -3.71 -2.54 -17.08
C TYR A 48 -5.16 -2.44 -16.54
N PRO A 49 -5.67 -1.22 -16.27
CA PRO A 49 -6.90 -1.05 -15.50
C PRO A 49 -8.18 -1.30 -16.32
N TYR A 50 -8.07 -1.33 -17.65
CA TYR A 50 -9.20 -1.49 -18.57
C TYR A 50 -9.44 -2.96 -18.98
N THR A 51 -8.78 -3.90 -18.31
CA THR A 51 -9.04 -5.34 -18.48
C THR A 51 -10.49 -5.65 -18.12
N LYS A 52 -11.21 -6.35 -19.00
CA LYS A 52 -12.60 -6.77 -18.72
C LYS A 52 -12.62 -7.83 -17.61
N PRO A 53 -13.68 -7.90 -16.79
CA PRO A 53 -13.84 -8.96 -15.81
C PRO A 53 -13.70 -10.35 -16.43
N GLY A 54 -12.96 -11.25 -15.77
CA GLY A 54 -12.73 -12.62 -16.23
C GLY A 54 -11.69 -12.78 -17.35
N VAL A 55 -11.08 -11.69 -17.82
CA VAL A 55 -9.92 -11.74 -18.73
C VAL A 55 -8.64 -11.70 -17.90
N ASP A 56 -7.66 -12.53 -18.28
CA ASP A 56 -6.37 -12.59 -17.59
C ASP A 56 -5.71 -11.20 -17.57
N PRO A 57 -5.36 -10.67 -16.38
CA PRO A 57 -4.78 -9.34 -16.27
C PRO A 57 -3.35 -9.32 -16.80
N ILE A 58 -2.92 -8.15 -17.26
CA ILE A 58 -1.53 -7.85 -17.60
C ILE A 58 -1.04 -6.68 -16.76
N TYR A 59 0.27 -6.63 -16.55
CA TYR A 59 0.92 -5.53 -15.84
C TYR A 59 2.19 -5.09 -16.55
N ALA A 60 2.52 -3.81 -16.42
CA ALA A 60 3.80 -3.26 -16.81
C ALA A 60 4.73 -3.19 -15.60
N VAL A 61 6.00 -3.52 -15.78
CA VAL A 61 7.09 -3.22 -14.85
C VAL A 61 8.11 -2.37 -15.59
N VAL A 62 8.50 -1.24 -15.01
CA VAL A 62 9.33 -0.23 -15.67
C VAL A 62 10.51 0.15 -14.78
N GLY A 63 11.69 0.25 -15.39
CA GLY A 63 12.92 0.61 -14.73
C GLY A 63 14.08 0.76 -15.72
N GLY A 64 14.98 1.71 -15.46
CA GLY A 64 16.06 2.04 -16.40
C GLY A 64 15.49 2.36 -17.79
N ARG A 65 15.95 1.64 -18.81
CA ARG A 65 15.44 1.78 -20.20
C ARG A 65 14.42 0.72 -20.58
N HIS A 66 14.06 -0.15 -19.64
CA HIS A 66 13.28 -1.35 -19.93
C HIS A 66 11.83 -1.19 -19.49
N ILE A 67 10.94 -1.62 -20.37
CA ILE A 67 9.51 -1.70 -20.15
C ILE A 67 9.11 -3.16 -20.41
N LEU A 68 8.77 -3.88 -19.35
CA LEU A 68 8.29 -5.25 -19.44
C LEU A 68 6.78 -5.27 -19.29
N ILE A 69 6.10 -5.93 -20.23
CA ILE A 69 4.67 -6.23 -20.15
C ILE A 69 4.53 -7.71 -19.87
N CYS A 70 3.96 -8.01 -18.71
CA CYS A 70 3.93 -9.35 -18.16
C CYS A 70 2.49 -9.81 -17.91
N ARG A 71 2.30 -11.13 -17.92
CA ARG A 71 1.12 -11.80 -17.40
C ARG A 71 1.47 -12.54 -16.11
N PRO A 72 0.60 -12.53 -15.09
CA PRO A 72 0.78 -13.33 -13.88
C PRO A 72 0.96 -14.83 -14.21
N PRO A 73 1.57 -15.59 -13.30
CA PRO A 73 1.79 -17.02 -13.49
C PRO A 73 0.47 -17.80 -13.51
N THR A 74 0.51 -18.97 -14.13
CA THR A 74 -0.58 -19.96 -14.15
C THR A 74 -0.07 -21.28 -13.61
N ASP A 75 -0.95 -22.24 -13.33
CA ASP A 75 -0.55 -23.58 -12.85
C ASP A 75 0.47 -24.30 -13.75
N LYS A 76 0.61 -23.88 -15.02
CA LYS A 76 1.46 -24.50 -16.04
C LYS A 76 2.67 -23.68 -16.45
N LYS A 77 2.65 -22.36 -16.23
CA LYS A 77 3.65 -21.42 -16.73
C LYS A 77 3.94 -20.39 -15.67
N GLY A 78 5.20 -20.04 -15.55
CA GLY A 78 5.60 -18.96 -14.68
C GLY A 78 5.20 -17.58 -15.20
N ILE A 79 5.81 -16.53 -14.64
CA ILE A 79 5.62 -15.15 -15.12
C ILE A 79 5.96 -15.09 -16.62
N GLU A 80 4.97 -14.71 -17.43
CA GLU A 80 5.14 -14.63 -18.88
C GLU A 80 5.43 -13.18 -19.29
N VAL A 81 6.61 -12.93 -19.87
CA VAL A 81 6.90 -11.66 -20.54
C VAL A 81 6.23 -11.69 -21.92
N VAL A 82 5.12 -10.96 -22.04
CA VAL A 82 4.37 -10.80 -23.29
C VAL A 82 5.09 -9.85 -24.24
N ARG A 83 5.74 -8.83 -23.68
CA ARG A 83 6.54 -7.88 -24.46
C ARG A 83 7.66 -7.27 -23.62
N LEU A 84 8.79 -7.04 -24.28
CA LEU A 84 9.86 -6.18 -23.82
C LEU A 84 9.99 -5.02 -24.82
N ILE A 85 9.97 -3.79 -24.31
CA ILE A 85 10.31 -2.57 -25.05
C ILE A 85 11.55 -1.97 -24.40
N ILE A 86 12.49 -1.52 -25.22
CA ILE A 86 13.72 -0.86 -24.79
C ILE A 86 13.70 0.55 -25.36
N ASP A 87 13.83 1.54 -24.48
CA ASP A 87 14.00 2.92 -24.91
C ASP A 87 15.42 3.12 -25.46
N GLU A 88 15.51 3.35 -26.76
CA GLU A 88 16.79 3.50 -27.46
C GLU A 88 17.44 4.88 -27.23
N GLU A 89 16.73 5.86 -26.66
CA GLU A 89 17.31 7.17 -26.36
C GLU A 89 18.39 7.01 -25.27
N PRO A 90 19.65 7.40 -25.56
CA PRO A 90 20.74 7.35 -24.58
C PRO A 90 20.40 8.11 -23.29
N ASP A 91 20.96 7.65 -22.18
CA ASP A 91 20.83 8.30 -20.86
C ASP A 91 19.38 8.45 -20.36
N THR A 92 18.43 7.72 -20.95
CA THR A 92 17.06 7.65 -20.44
C THR A 92 16.99 6.69 -19.26
N GLU A 93 16.35 7.14 -18.19
CA GLU A 93 15.95 6.30 -17.07
C GLU A 93 14.49 6.57 -16.77
N HIS A 94 13.68 5.52 -16.73
CA HIS A 94 12.26 5.58 -16.39
C HIS A 94 12.06 5.22 -14.92
N TYR A 95 11.30 6.07 -14.23
CA TYR A 95 10.92 5.90 -12.83
C TYR A 95 9.41 5.68 -12.67
N ALA A 96 8.63 6.19 -13.62
CA ALA A 96 7.18 6.24 -13.56
C ALA A 96 6.52 5.67 -14.82
N CYS A 97 5.34 5.08 -14.63
CA CYS A 97 4.48 4.66 -15.73
C CYS A 97 3.01 4.69 -15.34
N CYS A 98 2.14 4.83 -16.33
CA CYS A 98 0.70 4.68 -16.19
C CYS A 98 0.07 4.24 -17.52
N TRP A 99 -1.06 3.56 -17.43
CA TRP A 99 -1.80 3.06 -18.59
C TRP A 99 -2.88 4.03 -19.03
N THR A 100 -2.95 4.29 -20.33
CA THR A 100 -4.06 4.96 -21.01
C THR A 100 -4.56 4.06 -22.17
N LYS A 101 -5.51 4.54 -22.96
CA LYS A 101 -6.00 3.86 -24.16
C LYS A 101 -6.45 4.86 -25.21
N ASP A 102 -6.24 4.52 -26.48
CA ASP A 102 -6.86 5.19 -27.63
C ASP A 102 -7.78 4.19 -28.35
N LEU A 103 -9.08 4.49 -28.50
CA LEU A 103 -10.06 3.61 -29.16
C LEU A 103 -9.91 2.10 -28.82
N ALA A 104 -9.71 1.81 -27.52
CA ALA A 104 -9.47 0.48 -26.91
C ALA A 104 -8.05 -0.12 -27.06
N LYS A 105 -7.14 0.52 -27.79
CA LYS A 105 -5.74 0.16 -27.89
C LYS A 105 -4.99 0.51 -26.59
N PRO A 106 -4.28 -0.44 -25.95
CA PRO A 106 -3.56 -0.17 -24.70
C PRO A 106 -2.29 0.65 -24.98
N LEU A 107 -2.19 1.81 -24.35
CA LEU A 107 -1.02 2.69 -24.43
C LEU A 107 -0.37 2.79 -23.05
N LEU A 108 0.95 2.82 -23.01
CA LEU A 108 1.71 3.00 -21.78
C LEU A 108 2.49 4.32 -21.85
N CYS A 109 2.20 5.22 -20.92
CA CYS A 109 3.00 6.41 -20.69
C CYS A 109 4.14 6.04 -19.74
N VAL A 110 5.37 6.43 -20.07
CA VAL A 110 6.56 6.28 -19.22
C VAL A 110 7.31 7.60 -19.13
N ALA A 111 7.92 7.85 -17.97
CA ALA A 111 8.73 9.05 -17.75
C ALA A 111 9.78 8.81 -16.66
N GLY A 112 10.74 9.72 -16.58
CA GLY A 112 11.80 9.69 -15.57
C GLY A 112 12.79 10.82 -15.76
N LEU A 113 14.09 10.49 -15.82
CA LEU A 113 15.20 11.44 -15.70
C LEU A 113 15.19 12.55 -16.76
N ASN A 114 14.83 12.25 -18.01
CA ASN A 114 14.98 13.15 -19.16
C ASN A 114 13.86 14.19 -19.33
N ALA A 115 12.96 14.34 -18.35
CA ALA A 115 11.86 15.31 -18.34
C ALA A 115 10.83 15.16 -19.48
N LYS A 116 10.80 14.01 -20.16
CA LYS A 116 9.84 13.69 -21.24
C LYS A 116 8.86 12.62 -20.80
N ILE A 117 7.64 12.70 -21.30
CA ILE A 117 6.67 11.62 -21.20
C ILE A 117 6.60 10.92 -22.55
N LYS A 118 6.97 9.65 -22.61
CA LYS A 118 6.92 8.84 -23.83
C LYS A 118 5.68 7.94 -23.79
N ILE A 119 4.92 7.93 -24.88
CA ILE A 119 3.69 7.15 -25.01
C ILE A 119 3.94 6.03 -26.00
N TRP A 120 3.92 4.80 -25.51
CA TRP A 120 4.19 3.60 -26.29
C TRP A 120 2.89 2.86 -26.60
N ASP A 121 2.77 2.42 -27.84
CA ASP A 121 1.82 1.40 -28.20
C ASP A 121 2.36 0.04 -27.78
N VAL A 122 1.70 -0.58 -26.80
CA VAL A 122 2.13 -1.86 -26.25
C VAL A 122 1.88 -3.02 -27.22
N LEU A 123 1.03 -2.89 -28.23
CA LEU A 123 0.78 -3.98 -29.19
C LEU A 123 1.82 -4.01 -30.31
N SER A 124 2.24 -2.86 -30.83
CA SER A 124 3.32 -2.80 -31.83
C SER A 124 4.71 -2.75 -31.19
N GLY A 125 4.84 -2.16 -30.00
CA GLY A 125 6.11 -1.79 -29.38
C GLY A 125 6.67 -0.46 -29.89
N GLU A 126 5.87 0.33 -30.63
CA GLU A 126 6.32 1.59 -31.23
C GLU A 126 6.06 2.79 -30.30
N LEU A 127 6.96 3.76 -30.34
CA LEU A 127 6.78 5.06 -29.71
C LEU A 127 5.81 5.88 -30.55
N ILE A 128 4.69 6.26 -29.96
CA ILE A 128 3.60 6.98 -30.66
C ILE A 128 3.75 8.49 -30.51
N ARG A 129 4.05 8.96 -29.29
CA ARG A 129 4.12 10.39 -28.98
C ARG A 129 5.12 10.66 -27.86
N VAL A 130 5.69 11.86 -27.86
CA VAL A 130 6.51 12.40 -26.78
C VAL A 130 5.92 13.73 -26.31
N LEU A 131 5.58 13.84 -25.03
CA LEU A 131 5.17 15.11 -24.42
C LEU A 131 6.40 15.77 -23.79
N VAL A 132 6.60 17.05 -24.12
CA VAL A 132 7.72 17.87 -23.68
C VAL A 132 7.17 19.12 -23.00
N GLY A 133 7.81 19.55 -21.90
CA GLY A 133 7.48 20.82 -21.25
C GLY A 133 7.97 20.92 -19.81
N HIS A 134 8.14 19.81 -19.11
CA HIS A 134 8.76 19.82 -17.78
C HIS A 134 10.22 20.29 -17.85
N GLY A 135 10.65 21.00 -16.81
CA GLY A 135 12.00 21.52 -16.65
C GLY A 135 12.97 20.57 -15.93
N GLY A 136 12.50 19.40 -15.50
CA GLY A 136 13.28 18.42 -14.75
C GLY A 136 12.65 17.03 -14.73
N ALA A 137 13.38 16.08 -14.13
CA ALA A 137 12.95 14.69 -14.03
C ALA A 137 11.50 14.55 -13.55
N ILE A 138 10.76 13.63 -14.17
CA ILE A 138 9.36 13.34 -13.85
C ILE A 138 9.34 12.14 -12.92
N ASN A 139 8.76 12.30 -11.74
CA ASN A 139 8.84 11.30 -10.67
C ASN A 139 7.60 10.42 -10.58
N GLU A 140 6.45 10.92 -11.04
CA GLU A 140 5.20 10.16 -11.07
C GLU A 140 4.32 10.57 -12.26
N LEU A 141 3.57 9.58 -12.76
CA LEU A 141 2.53 9.71 -13.79
C LEU A 141 1.25 9.04 -13.29
N ILE A 142 0.11 9.69 -13.48
CA ILE A 142 -1.19 9.11 -13.17
C ILE A 142 -2.27 9.58 -14.15
N ILE A 143 -3.09 8.65 -14.63
CA ILE A 143 -4.22 8.94 -15.51
C ILE A 143 -5.45 9.26 -14.66
N SER A 144 -6.26 10.22 -15.11
CA SER A 144 -7.53 10.55 -14.46
C SER A 144 -8.44 9.32 -14.37
N PRO A 145 -9.08 9.07 -13.22
CA PRO A 145 -10.00 7.95 -13.07
C PRO A 145 -11.29 8.13 -13.90
N THR A 146 -11.62 9.36 -14.31
CA THR A 146 -12.84 9.68 -15.07
C THR A 146 -12.61 9.82 -16.57
N ASP A 147 -11.38 10.11 -17.00
CA ASP A 147 -11.04 10.26 -18.42
C ASP A 147 -9.64 9.68 -18.73
N PRO A 148 -9.53 8.59 -19.51
CA PRO A 148 -8.23 8.03 -19.89
C PRO A 148 -7.36 8.99 -20.71
N GLN A 149 -7.93 10.06 -21.30
CA GLN A 149 -7.19 11.05 -22.08
C GLN A 149 -6.55 12.15 -21.23
N ILE A 150 -6.79 12.17 -19.92
CA ILE A 150 -6.20 13.18 -19.03
C ILE A 150 -5.11 12.54 -18.19
N LEU A 151 -3.89 13.05 -18.33
CA LEU A 151 -2.70 12.59 -17.63
C LEU A 151 -2.18 13.69 -16.70
N ALA A 152 -1.85 13.36 -15.45
CA ALA A 152 -1.09 14.22 -14.56
C ALA A 152 0.35 13.70 -14.42
N SER A 153 1.31 14.63 -14.34
CA SER A 153 2.72 14.33 -14.06
C SER A 153 3.30 15.32 -13.06
N CYS A 154 4.17 14.84 -12.17
CA CYS A 154 4.89 15.71 -11.22
C CYS A 154 6.40 15.58 -11.37
N SER A 155 7.12 16.66 -11.06
CA SER A 155 8.52 16.79 -11.46
C SER A 155 9.41 17.45 -10.41
N LYS A 156 10.72 17.26 -10.60
CA LYS A 156 11.81 18.02 -10.00
C LYS A 156 11.73 19.52 -10.25
N ASP A 157 11.02 19.94 -11.30
CA ASP A 157 10.77 21.36 -11.58
C ASP A 157 9.75 22.03 -10.64
N THR A 158 9.32 21.33 -9.59
CA THR A 158 8.37 21.78 -8.57
C THR A 158 6.95 22.04 -9.10
N THR A 159 6.62 21.56 -10.30
CA THR A 159 5.29 21.71 -10.90
C THR A 159 4.61 20.36 -11.12
N ILE A 160 3.29 20.42 -11.18
CA ILE A 160 2.47 19.34 -11.73
C ILE A 160 1.90 19.84 -13.04
N ARG A 161 1.90 19.00 -14.08
CA ARG A 161 1.28 19.32 -15.35
C ARG A 161 0.15 18.36 -15.64
N ILE A 162 -0.94 18.90 -16.17
CA ILE A 162 -2.04 18.12 -16.72
C ILE A 162 -1.96 18.16 -18.23
N TRP A 163 -2.02 16.98 -18.84
CA TRP A 163 -1.89 16.77 -20.27
C TRP A 163 -3.17 16.17 -20.83
N SER A 164 -3.59 16.68 -21.98
CA SER A 164 -4.53 15.99 -22.84
C SER A 164 -3.77 15.07 -23.80
N LEU A 165 -4.22 13.82 -23.87
CA LEU A 165 -3.70 12.80 -24.76
C LEU A 165 -4.51 12.69 -26.05
N ASP A 166 -5.59 13.47 -26.19
CA ASP A 166 -6.38 13.56 -27.42
C ASP A 166 -5.47 13.97 -28.59
N GLN A 167 -5.63 13.27 -29.73
CA GLN A 167 -4.88 13.57 -30.95
C GLN A 167 -5.13 15.00 -31.45
N ASN A 168 -6.33 15.53 -31.22
CA ASN A 168 -6.69 16.89 -31.62
C ASN A 168 -5.89 17.97 -30.86
N ASN A 169 -5.29 17.60 -29.72
CA ASN A 169 -4.57 18.51 -28.84
C ASN A 169 -3.04 18.33 -28.95
N GLU A 170 -2.55 17.61 -29.95
CA GLU A 170 -1.15 17.22 -30.09
C GLU A 170 -0.17 18.40 -30.18
N GLU A 171 -0.56 19.49 -30.82
CA GLU A 171 0.29 20.69 -30.93
C GLU A 171 0.49 21.37 -29.57
N HIS A 172 -0.54 21.35 -28.72
CA HIS A 172 -0.54 21.97 -27.40
C HIS A 172 -1.20 21.06 -26.36
N PRO A 173 -0.52 19.97 -25.94
CA PRO A 173 -1.12 18.94 -25.11
C PRO A 173 -1.19 19.32 -23.63
N CYS A 174 -0.44 20.34 -23.18
CA CYS A 174 -0.45 20.79 -21.79
C CYS A 174 -1.70 21.64 -21.51
N ALA A 175 -2.68 21.05 -20.82
CA ALA A 175 -3.95 21.69 -20.50
C ALA A 175 -3.86 22.59 -19.26
N ALA A 176 -3.10 22.17 -18.25
CA ALA A 176 -2.93 22.95 -17.02
C ALA A 176 -1.55 22.76 -16.38
N ILE A 177 -1.12 23.76 -15.62
CA ILE A 177 0.10 23.76 -14.82
C ILE A 177 -0.26 24.17 -13.39
N LEU A 178 0.06 23.32 -12.42
CA LEU A 178 -0.11 23.58 -11.00
C LEU A 178 1.26 23.94 -10.42
N SER A 179 1.35 25.10 -9.76
CA SER A 179 2.57 25.66 -9.18
C SER A 179 2.28 26.34 -7.85
N GLY A 180 3.31 26.79 -7.12
CA GLY A 180 3.17 27.63 -5.92
C GLY A 180 2.90 26.89 -4.59
N GLY A 181 2.52 25.62 -4.63
CA GLY A 181 2.33 24.77 -3.44
C GLY A 181 3.62 24.09 -2.94
N HIS A 182 4.56 23.80 -3.85
CA HIS A 182 5.81 23.13 -3.54
C HIS A 182 7.04 24.03 -3.76
N ARG A 183 8.06 23.85 -2.93
CA ARG A 183 9.35 24.58 -2.99
C ARG A 183 10.48 23.74 -3.57
N THR A 184 10.31 22.43 -3.63
CA THR A 184 11.31 21.47 -4.13
C THR A 184 10.63 20.37 -4.95
N THR A 185 11.38 19.32 -5.28
CA THR A 185 10.94 18.16 -6.06
C THR A 185 9.62 17.59 -5.57
N ILE A 186 8.64 17.44 -6.48
CA ILE A 186 7.41 16.69 -6.20
C ILE A 186 7.66 15.23 -6.55
N LEU A 187 7.46 14.34 -5.58
CA LEU A 187 7.77 12.91 -5.69
C LEU A 187 6.53 12.08 -6.01
N THR A 188 5.35 12.54 -5.60
CA THR A 188 4.12 11.76 -5.73
C THR A 188 2.89 12.61 -6.01
N ILE A 189 1.93 12.03 -6.75
CA ILE A 189 0.62 12.59 -7.03
C ILE A 189 -0.47 11.52 -7.04
N ALA A 190 -1.69 11.87 -6.65
CA ALA A 190 -2.83 10.95 -6.71
C ALA A 190 -4.14 11.66 -7.05
N PHE A 191 -4.90 11.14 -8.01
CA PHE A 191 -6.24 11.61 -8.30
C PHE A 191 -7.23 11.09 -7.26
N HIS A 192 -8.15 11.96 -6.86
CA HIS A 192 -9.38 11.52 -6.23
C HIS A 192 -10.28 10.83 -7.26
N ARG A 193 -11.11 9.86 -6.84
CA ARG A 193 -12.01 9.09 -7.72
C ARG A 193 -12.93 9.95 -8.59
N SER A 194 -13.27 11.15 -8.11
CA SER A 194 -14.10 12.12 -8.84
C SER A 194 -13.41 12.78 -10.02
N GLY A 195 -12.07 12.67 -10.13
CA GLY A 195 -11.25 13.37 -11.12
C GLY A 195 -11.12 14.88 -10.90
N ARG A 196 -11.77 15.43 -9.86
CA ARG A 196 -11.79 16.88 -9.58
C ARG A 196 -10.66 17.33 -8.64
N TYR A 197 -10.08 16.40 -7.88
CA TYR A 197 -9.04 16.71 -6.92
C TYR A 197 -7.79 15.92 -7.19
N LEU A 198 -6.65 16.53 -6.90
CA LEU A 198 -5.34 15.91 -7.01
C LEU A 198 -4.56 16.16 -5.71
N LEU A 199 -3.96 15.12 -5.15
CA LEU A 199 -2.95 15.24 -4.11
C LEU A 199 -1.56 15.35 -4.71
N SER A 200 -0.65 16.02 -4.01
CA SER A 200 0.78 15.97 -4.29
C SER A 200 1.61 15.96 -3.02
N GLY A 201 2.77 15.30 -3.08
CA GLY A 201 3.74 15.21 -1.99
C GLY A 201 5.19 15.29 -2.50
N GLY A 202 6.11 15.83 -1.71
CA GLY A 202 7.47 16.08 -2.18
C GLY A 202 8.58 16.12 -1.12
N GLU A 203 9.79 16.46 -1.58
CA GLU A 203 11.01 16.61 -0.76
C GLU A 203 10.94 17.82 0.19
N ASP A 204 9.97 18.70 0.04
CA ASP A 204 9.70 19.84 0.92
C ASP A 204 8.77 19.49 2.08
N TYR A 205 8.40 18.21 2.20
CA TYR A 205 7.56 17.62 3.24
C TYR A 205 6.10 18.06 3.14
N MET A 206 5.77 18.83 2.11
CA MET A 206 4.43 19.34 1.89
C MET A 206 3.54 18.23 1.34
N ILE A 207 2.29 18.20 1.81
CA ILE A 207 1.18 17.57 1.11
C ILE A 207 0.22 18.67 0.69
N CYS A 208 -0.12 18.73 -0.60
CA CYS A 208 -1.09 19.67 -1.14
C CYS A 208 -2.29 18.94 -1.74
N LEU A 209 -3.49 19.51 -1.61
CA LEU A 209 -4.69 19.13 -2.35
C LEU A 209 -5.08 20.27 -3.28
N TRP A 210 -5.25 19.93 -4.56
CA TRP A 210 -5.57 20.86 -5.63
C TRP A 210 -6.96 20.56 -6.17
N THR A 211 -7.77 21.60 -6.36
CA THR A 211 -9.00 21.48 -7.16
C THR A 211 -8.66 21.77 -8.62
N LEU A 212 -8.98 20.81 -9.49
CA LEU A 212 -8.80 20.94 -10.93
C LEU A 212 -10.04 21.56 -11.57
N PRO A 213 -9.86 22.40 -12.61
CA PRO A 213 -10.98 22.80 -13.45
C PRO A 213 -11.56 21.57 -14.17
N ILE A 214 -12.75 21.74 -14.75
CA ILE A 214 -13.29 20.74 -15.67
C ILE A 214 -12.37 20.72 -16.89
N LEU A 215 -11.70 19.58 -17.11
CA LEU A 215 -10.81 19.35 -18.24
C LEU A 215 -11.43 18.35 -19.22
N PRO A 216 -11.21 18.51 -20.54
CA PRO A 216 -10.54 19.64 -21.19
C PRO A 216 -11.34 20.95 -21.05
N ASP A 217 -10.65 22.06 -20.86
CA ASP A 217 -11.22 23.41 -20.75
C ASP A 217 -10.99 24.24 -22.03
N GLY A 218 -11.45 25.50 -22.05
CA GLY A 218 -11.27 26.39 -23.21
C GLY A 218 -9.81 26.75 -23.54
N ASN A 219 -8.87 26.46 -22.64
CA ASN A 219 -7.43 26.65 -22.85
C ASN A 219 -6.76 25.36 -23.37
N THR A 220 -7.43 24.22 -23.29
CA THR A 220 -6.92 22.96 -23.82
C THR A 220 -6.78 23.07 -25.34
N ALA A 221 -5.68 22.54 -25.89
CA ALA A 221 -5.28 22.71 -27.29
C ALA A 221 -4.87 24.13 -27.70
N THR A 222 -4.80 25.08 -26.76
CA THR A 222 -4.24 26.41 -27.01
C THR A 222 -2.80 26.48 -26.51
N ASN A 223 -2.04 27.46 -27.01
CA ASN A 223 -0.67 27.70 -26.54
C ASN A 223 -0.58 28.28 -25.10
N LYS A 224 -1.72 28.39 -24.39
CA LYS A 224 -1.82 28.97 -23.06
C LYS A 224 -2.47 27.99 -22.10
N ALA A 225 -1.64 27.22 -21.40
CA ALA A 225 -2.12 26.31 -20.36
C ALA A 225 -2.82 27.07 -19.21
N THR A 226 -3.79 26.42 -18.58
CA THR A 226 -4.45 26.95 -17.37
C THR A 226 -3.50 26.87 -16.18
N GLU A 227 -3.08 28.02 -15.67
CA GLU A 227 -2.22 28.13 -14.48
C GLU A 227 -3.03 28.04 -13.20
N ILE A 228 -2.66 27.16 -12.27
CA ILE A 228 -3.23 27.02 -10.92
C ILE A 228 -2.11 27.26 -9.91
N GLN A 229 -2.15 28.36 -9.17
CA GLN A 229 -1.01 28.83 -8.36
C GLN A 229 -1.09 28.47 -6.88
N PHE A 230 -2.28 28.14 -6.37
CA PHE A 230 -2.49 27.91 -4.95
C PHE A 230 -3.29 26.62 -4.75
N PRO A 231 -2.80 25.70 -3.90
CA PRO A 231 -3.59 24.54 -3.50
C PRO A 231 -4.70 24.97 -2.54
N HIS A 232 -5.79 24.21 -2.50
CA HIS A 232 -6.93 24.45 -1.60
C HIS A 232 -6.70 23.94 -0.19
N PHE A 233 -5.74 23.02 -0.03
CA PHE A 233 -5.17 22.61 1.24
C PHE A 233 -3.68 22.37 1.06
N SER A 234 -2.87 22.78 2.02
CA SER A 234 -1.44 22.46 2.06
C SER A 234 -0.95 22.34 3.50
N THR A 235 -0.16 21.32 3.81
CA THR A 235 0.43 21.13 5.15
C THR A 235 1.83 20.51 5.06
N SER A 236 2.72 20.86 5.99
CA SER A 236 3.97 20.10 6.25
C SER A 236 3.97 19.40 7.60
N GLU A 237 2.79 19.22 8.24
CA GLU A 237 2.70 18.78 9.64
C GLU A 237 2.33 17.29 9.78
N ILE A 238 2.00 16.61 8.67
CA ILE A 238 1.71 15.17 8.66
C ILE A 238 2.99 14.32 8.70
N HIS A 239 4.09 14.83 8.17
CA HIS A 239 5.36 14.11 8.15
C HIS A 239 6.51 15.06 8.47
N THR A 240 7.58 14.49 9.01
CA THR A 240 8.81 15.17 9.40
C THR A 240 9.93 15.00 8.37
N SER A 241 9.61 14.41 7.21
CA SER A 241 10.53 14.01 6.15
C SER A 241 9.83 14.01 4.78
N ALA A 242 10.58 13.72 3.71
CA ALA A 242 10.12 13.73 2.33
C ALA A 242 8.94 12.79 2.11
N VAL A 243 7.84 13.32 1.57
CA VAL A 243 6.62 12.56 1.27
C VAL A 243 6.75 11.93 -0.10
N ASP A 244 6.88 10.60 -0.15
CA ASP A 244 7.20 9.85 -1.37
C ASP A 244 6.06 8.96 -1.88
N CYS A 245 4.93 8.88 -1.16
CA CYS A 245 3.73 8.22 -1.65
C CYS A 245 2.46 8.77 -0.96
N VAL A 246 1.50 9.22 -1.77
CA VAL A 246 0.15 9.62 -1.33
C VAL A 246 -0.91 8.85 -2.12
N GLN A 247 -2.04 8.54 -1.49
CA GLN A 247 -3.22 7.97 -2.16
C GLN A 247 -4.49 8.41 -1.43
N PHE A 248 -5.57 8.63 -2.15
CA PHE A 248 -6.89 8.72 -1.54
C PHE A 248 -7.37 7.33 -1.10
N HIS A 249 -8.20 7.32 -0.05
CA HIS A 249 -9.07 6.22 0.32
C HIS A 249 -10.43 6.83 0.64
N ASP A 250 -11.34 6.79 -0.34
CA ASP A 250 -12.49 7.70 -0.38
C ASP A 250 -12.02 9.16 -0.23
N ASP A 251 -12.53 9.89 0.76
CA ASP A 251 -12.15 11.28 1.06
C ASP A 251 -10.97 11.37 2.04
N SER A 252 -10.60 10.25 2.67
CA SER A 252 -9.42 10.16 3.54
C SER A 252 -8.14 10.04 2.71
N ILE A 253 -7.01 10.31 3.36
CA ILE A 253 -5.68 10.33 2.73
C ILE A 253 -4.79 9.31 3.42
N LEU A 254 -4.18 8.43 2.62
CA LEU A 254 -3.02 7.65 3.00
C LEU A 254 -1.76 8.37 2.53
N SER A 255 -0.79 8.55 3.41
CA SER A 255 0.52 9.10 3.04
C SER A 255 1.63 8.45 3.83
N ARG A 256 2.82 8.41 3.25
CA ARG A 256 4.06 8.05 3.96
C ARG A 256 5.16 9.03 3.64
N SER A 257 6.17 9.02 4.50
CA SER A 257 7.43 9.69 4.24
C SER A 257 8.61 8.75 4.40
N ALA A 258 9.73 9.10 3.79
CA ALA A 258 11.00 8.45 4.03
C ALA A 258 11.40 8.58 5.51
N CYS A 259 12.12 7.59 6.05
CA CYS A 259 12.63 7.58 7.43
C CYS A 259 11.59 7.52 8.57
N GLU A 260 10.28 7.38 8.30
CA GLU A 260 9.27 7.30 9.36
C GLU A 260 8.76 5.88 9.67
N ASP A 261 8.99 4.90 8.80
CA ASP A 261 8.54 3.51 8.96
C ASP A 261 7.04 3.39 9.33
N CYS A 262 6.23 4.29 8.76
CA CYS A 262 4.78 4.17 8.79
C CYS A 262 4.08 4.70 7.54
N ILE A 263 2.85 4.25 7.36
CA ILE A 263 1.83 4.89 6.52
C ILE A 263 0.82 5.51 7.48
N VAL A 264 0.42 6.76 7.24
CA VAL A 264 -0.56 7.49 8.04
C VAL A 264 -1.85 7.58 7.25
N LEU A 265 -2.97 7.18 7.86
CA LEU A 265 -4.33 7.49 7.41
C LEU A 265 -4.82 8.72 8.17
N TRP A 266 -5.31 9.73 7.46
CA TRP A 266 -5.73 11.00 8.03
C TRP A 266 -6.77 11.70 7.15
N ASP A 267 -7.50 12.64 7.74
CA ASP A 267 -8.54 13.43 7.07
C ASP A 267 -8.18 14.91 7.04
N ILE A 268 -8.60 15.59 5.97
CA ILE A 268 -8.69 17.06 5.94
C ILE A 268 -10.03 17.44 6.57
N THR A 269 -9.99 18.30 7.58
CA THR A 269 -11.22 18.73 8.28
C THR A 269 -12.11 19.55 7.34
N GLY A 270 -13.36 19.10 7.18
CA GLY A 270 -14.36 19.77 6.34
C GLY A 270 -14.19 19.52 4.84
N PHE A 271 -13.25 18.66 4.42
CA PHE A 271 -13.20 18.21 3.03
C PHE A 271 -14.36 17.23 2.78
N ASP A 272 -15.13 17.51 1.72
CA ASP A 272 -16.22 16.68 1.22
C ASP A 272 -16.11 16.67 -0.30
N SER A 273 -15.75 15.52 -0.86
CA SER A 273 -15.51 15.41 -2.28
C SER A 273 -16.81 15.46 -3.09
N GLU A 274 -17.95 15.10 -2.52
CA GLU A 274 -19.27 15.13 -3.16
C GLU A 274 -19.91 16.53 -3.15
N GLY A 275 -19.41 17.40 -2.28
CA GLY A 275 -19.75 18.82 -2.22
C GLY A 275 -19.29 19.65 -3.42
N ARG A 276 -19.58 20.96 -3.38
CA ARG A 276 -19.13 21.91 -4.41
C ARG A 276 -17.61 22.03 -4.34
N PRO A 277 -16.87 21.78 -5.44
CA PRO A 277 -15.45 22.05 -5.47
C PRO A 277 -15.18 23.55 -5.27
N PRO A 278 -14.24 23.92 -4.38
CA PRO A 278 -13.88 25.31 -4.20
C PRO A 278 -13.30 25.88 -5.50
N SER A 279 -13.67 27.12 -5.78
CA SER A 279 -13.12 27.90 -6.89
C SER A 279 -11.67 28.28 -6.61
N ARG A 280 -10.97 28.73 -7.65
CA ARG A 280 -9.56 29.15 -7.53
C ARG A 280 -9.35 30.30 -6.54
N ASP A 281 -10.33 31.20 -6.43
CA ASP A 281 -10.23 32.39 -5.57
C ASP A 281 -10.45 32.06 -4.09
N GLU A 282 -10.96 30.86 -3.79
CA GLU A 282 -11.10 30.36 -2.42
C GLU A 282 -9.82 29.67 -1.91
N ALA A 283 -8.82 29.46 -2.76
CA ALA A 283 -7.56 28.86 -2.33
C ALA A 283 -6.80 29.81 -1.39
N PRO A 284 -6.34 29.33 -0.22
CA PRO A 284 -5.61 30.17 0.72
C PRO A 284 -4.26 30.61 0.14
N THR A 285 -3.87 31.83 0.46
CA THR A 285 -2.62 32.45 0.04
C THR A 285 -1.59 32.46 1.17
N GLN A 286 -0.31 32.55 0.83
CA GLN A 286 0.76 32.64 1.84
C GLN A 286 0.66 33.90 2.71
N HIS A 287 0.02 34.97 2.24
CA HIS A 287 -0.24 36.16 3.05
C HIS A 287 -1.29 35.91 4.15
N GLU A 288 -2.20 34.95 3.92
CA GLU A 288 -3.21 34.52 4.89
C GLU A 288 -2.66 33.49 5.90
N ALA A 289 -1.38 33.12 5.80
CA ALA A 289 -0.65 32.41 6.84
C ALA A 289 -0.43 33.30 8.07
N ALA A 290 -1.53 33.77 8.67
CA ALA A 290 -1.51 34.50 9.93
C ALA A 290 -0.82 33.59 10.97
N ASN A 291 0.27 34.09 11.55
CA ASN A 291 1.02 33.46 12.64
C ASN A 291 1.92 32.28 12.28
N GLY A 292 2.28 32.07 11.01
CA GLY A 292 3.25 31.02 10.65
C GLY A 292 2.69 29.60 10.75
N SER A 293 1.38 29.43 10.60
CA SER A 293 0.74 28.11 10.47
C SER A 293 1.38 27.35 9.30
N ALA A 294 1.82 26.13 9.56
CA ALA A 294 2.35 25.23 8.53
C ALA A 294 1.23 24.55 7.73
N THR A 295 -0.03 24.73 8.12
CA THR A 295 -1.22 24.29 7.39
C THR A 295 -2.06 25.48 6.90
N LEU A 296 -2.43 25.44 5.62
CA LEU A 296 -3.36 26.35 4.97
C LEU A 296 -4.51 25.53 4.39
N THR A 297 -5.75 25.98 4.58
CA THR A 297 -6.93 25.28 4.06
C THR A 297 -8.09 26.24 3.85
N CYS A 298 -8.86 26.01 2.78
CA CYS A 298 -10.20 26.62 2.62
C CYS A 298 -11.33 25.71 3.13
N PHE A 299 -11.04 24.44 3.40
CA PHE A 299 -11.99 23.49 3.97
C PHE A 299 -12.12 23.73 5.47
N THR A 300 -13.36 23.84 5.96
CA THR A 300 -13.64 24.13 7.37
C THR A 300 -14.84 23.32 7.85
N ASP A 301 -14.78 22.91 9.12
CA ASP A 301 -15.89 22.31 9.85
C ASP A 301 -16.11 23.17 11.11
N PRO A 302 -17.25 23.87 11.27
CA PRO A 302 -17.50 24.74 12.41
C PRO A 302 -17.44 24.05 13.78
N THR A 303 -17.46 22.71 13.81
CA THR A 303 -17.42 21.91 15.03
C THR A 303 -16.02 21.46 15.43
N LYS A 304 -15.00 21.67 14.58
CA LYS A 304 -13.63 21.20 14.78
C LYS A 304 -12.66 22.36 14.64
N ASN A 305 -11.62 22.37 15.49
CA ASN A 305 -10.59 23.41 15.48
C ASN A 305 -9.36 23.03 14.65
N ASP A 306 -9.04 21.74 14.57
CA ASP A 306 -7.86 21.27 13.85
C ASP A 306 -8.14 21.16 12.34
N PRO A 307 -7.24 21.67 11.46
CA PRO A 307 -7.46 21.66 10.01
C PRO A 307 -7.34 20.26 9.37
N TYR A 308 -6.78 19.29 10.11
CA TYR A 308 -6.69 17.90 9.73
C TYR A 308 -6.70 17.01 10.97
N VAL A 309 -6.97 15.71 10.81
CA VAL A 309 -6.96 14.73 11.90
C VAL A 309 -6.23 13.46 11.47
N ARG A 310 -5.18 13.06 12.20
CA ARG A 310 -4.56 11.73 12.04
C ARG A 310 -5.45 10.66 12.66
N LEU A 311 -5.75 9.61 11.90
CA LEU A 311 -6.66 8.55 12.31
C LEU A 311 -5.91 7.28 12.72
N ILE A 312 -5.00 6.80 11.86
CA ILE A 312 -4.31 5.52 12.03
C ILE A 312 -2.87 5.65 11.55
N GLU A 313 -1.93 5.01 12.25
CA GLU A 313 -0.59 4.79 11.72
C GLU A 313 -0.36 3.28 11.53
N PHE A 314 0.07 2.86 10.35
CA PHE A 314 0.43 1.49 10.03
C PHE A 314 1.94 1.33 10.11
N SER A 315 2.44 0.34 10.85
CA SER A 315 3.89 0.11 11.01
C SER A 315 4.49 -0.54 9.75
N THR A 316 5.49 0.10 9.14
CA THR A 316 6.17 -0.42 7.93
C THR A 316 7.67 -0.54 8.15
N PRO A 317 8.17 -1.47 8.99
CA PRO A 317 9.59 -1.56 9.29
C PRO A 317 10.46 -1.81 8.05
N GLY A 318 11.62 -1.16 7.97
CA GLY A 318 12.55 -1.37 6.84
C GLY A 318 12.08 -0.69 5.56
N THR A 319 11.36 0.43 5.70
CA THR A 319 10.97 1.31 4.59
C THR A 319 11.56 2.72 4.75
N GLU A 320 12.68 2.81 5.47
CA GLU A 320 13.38 4.06 5.80
C GLU A 320 13.98 4.75 4.56
N THR A 321 14.11 4.05 3.44
CA THR A 321 14.57 4.64 2.16
C THR A 321 13.41 5.31 1.43
N ALA A 322 13.71 6.42 0.74
CA ALA A 322 12.75 7.08 -0.14
C ALA A 322 12.40 6.22 -1.38
N TRP A 323 11.33 6.61 -2.08
CA TRP A 323 10.85 5.99 -3.32
C TRP A 323 10.30 4.57 -3.12
N ILE A 324 9.63 4.35 -1.98
CA ILE A 324 8.87 3.12 -1.72
C ILE A 324 7.38 3.45 -1.74
N ARG A 325 6.65 2.81 -2.65
CA ARG A 325 5.26 3.13 -2.94
C ARG A 325 4.36 2.01 -2.42
N PHE A 326 3.43 2.37 -1.53
CA PHE A 326 2.34 1.48 -1.16
C PHE A 326 1.25 1.48 -2.23
N SER A 327 0.34 0.51 -2.17
CA SER A 327 -0.85 0.47 -3.00
C SER A 327 -2.02 -0.10 -2.24
N LEU A 328 -3.15 0.62 -2.29
CA LEU A 328 -4.42 0.16 -1.76
C LEU A 328 -5.25 -0.49 -2.88
N PHE A 329 -5.69 -1.72 -2.66
CA PHE A 329 -6.83 -2.31 -3.35
C PHE A 329 -8.10 -1.85 -2.65
N GLU A 330 -8.95 -1.08 -3.32
CA GLU A 330 -10.19 -0.54 -2.74
C GLU A 330 -11.37 -1.53 -2.78
N GLY A 331 -11.17 -2.69 -3.38
CA GLY A 331 -12.24 -3.64 -3.66
C GLY A 331 -12.83 -3.50 -5.07
N ILE A 332 -13.65 -4.47 -5.45
CA ILE A 332 -14.50 -4.47 -6.63
C ILE A 332 -15.71 -3.58 -6.30
N PRO A 333 -15.94 -2.48 -7.04
CA PRO A 333 -17.14 -1.67 -6.86
C PRO A 333 -18.39 -2.53 -7.02
N LEU A 334 -19.29 -2.49 -6.04
CA LEU A 334 -20.64 -2.99 -6.22
C LEU A 334 -21.25 -2.17 -7.36
N SER A 335 -21.50 -2.80 -8.51
CA SER A 335 -22.13 -2.11 -9.64
C SER A 335 -23.39 -1.40 -9.17
N ASN A 336 -23.50 -0.09 -9.43
CA ASN A 336 -24.68 0.71 -9.14
C ASN A 336 -25.97 -0.08 -9.44
N GLN A 337 -26.88 -0.09 -8.46
CA GLN A 337 -28.19 -0.77 -8.45
C GLN A 337 -29.16 -0.24 -9.53
N SER A 338 -28.76 -0.21 -10.80
CA SER A 338 -29.60 0.22 -11.93
C SER A 338 -29.71 -0.83 -13.04
N SER A 339 -29.21 -2.04 -12.82
CA SER A 339 -29.51 -3.20 -13.66
C SER A 339 -30.36 -4.21 -12.88
N PRO A 340 -31.61 -4.51 -13.28
CA PRO A 340 -32.53 -5.35 -12.50
C PRO A 340 -32.23 -6.85 -12.59
N ILE A 341 -30.99 -7.25 -12.90
CA ILE A 341 -30.59 -8.65 -12.97
C ILE A 341 -29.16 -8.77 -12.44
N ILE A 342 -29.00 -8.79 -11.11
CA ILE A 342 -27.84 -9.44 -10.50
C ILE A 342 -28.27 -10.90 -10.30
N PRO A 343 -27.68 -11.89 -10.99
CA PRO A 343 -27.92 -13.28 -10.66
C PRO A 343 -27.48 -13.52 -9.21
N ASP A 344 -28.26 -14.32 -8.49
CA ASP A 344 -28.18 -14.74 -7.07
C ASP A 344 -26.81 -15.28 -6.58
N GLN A 345 -25.77 -15.19 -7.40
CA GLN A 345 -24.45 -15.81 -7.20
C GLN A 345 -23.42 -14.90 -6.50
N ASN A 346 -23.72 -13.61 -6.27
CA ASN A 346 -22.82 -12.68 -5.58
C ASN A 346 -23.30 -12.31 -4.17
N LEU A 347 -24.32 -12.99 -3.64
CA LEU A 347 -24.75 -12.81 -2.27
C LEU A 347 -24.01 -13.81 -1.38
N ASP A 348 -23.45 -13.35 -0.25
CA ASP A 348 -22.90 -14.26 0.76
C ASP A 348 -24.02 -15.18 1.26
N PRO A 349 -23.87 -16.52 1.15
CA PRO A 349 -24.90 -17.48 1.49
C PRO A 349 -25.31 -17.47 2.98
N ASN A 350 -24.54 -16.82 3.86
CA ASN A 350 -24.87 -16.68 5.27
C ASN A 350 -25.62 -15.38 5.60
N THR A 351 -25.45 -14.33 4.80
CA THR A 351 -25.96 -12.98 5.10
C THR A 351 -26.95 -12.47 4.07
N GLY A 352 -27.00 -13.05 2.86
CA GLY A 352 -27.84 -12.58 1.76
C GLY A 352 -27.44 -11.19 1.24
N LEU A 353 -26.24 -10.71 1.59
CA LEU A 353 -25.71 -9.40 1.19
C LEU A 353 -24.68 -9.56 0.07
N PRO A 354 -24.50 -8.54 -0.80
CA PRO A 354 -23.46 -8.56 -1.82
C PRO A 354 -22.10 -8.83 -1.19
N GLN A 355 -21.32 -9.74 -1.77
CA GLN A 355 -19.97 -10.07 -1.30
C GLN A 355 -19.08 -8.83 -1.44
N ILE A 356 -18.82 -8.13 -0.33
CA ILE A 356 -17.95 -6.96 -0.29
C ILE A 356 -16.51 -7.46 -0.35
N SER A 357 -15.81 -7.14 -1.43
CA SER A 357 -14.36 -7.31 -1.48
C SER A 357 -13.69 -6.38 -0.47
N HIS A 358 -12.79 -6.91 0.34
CA HIS A 358 -12.10 -6.11 1.36
C HIS A 358 -11.12 -5.13 0.73
N SER A 359 -10.97 -3.98 1.37
CA SER A 359 -9.89 -3.04 1.06
C SER A 359 -8.58 -3.55 1.66
N ILE A 360 -7.54 -3.73 0.83
CA ILE A 360 -6.26 -4.29 1.25
C ILE A 360 -5.11 -3.34 0.90
N LEU A 361 -4.42 -2.86 1.93
CA LEU A 361 -3.21 -2.05 1.80
C LEU A 361 -2.00 -2.97 1.74
N ALA A 362 -1.12 -2.74 0.75
CA ALA A 362 0.16 -3.42 0.61
C ALA A 362 1.31 -2.41 0.51
N ILE A 363 2.46 -2.77 1.07
CA ILE A 363 3.72 -2.05 0.83
C ILE A 363 4.88 -3.05 0.82
N PRO A 364 5.76 -3.02 -0.18
CA PRO A 364 6.98 -3.80 -0.16
C PRO A 364 8.07 -3.07 0.64
N ALA A 365 9.04 -3.81 1.16
CA ALA A 365 10.06 -3.27 2.05
C ALA A 365 11.42 -3.97 1.85
N LEU A 366 12.45 -3.50 2.57
CA LEU A 366 13.76 -4.13 2.58
C LEU A 366 13.69 -5.58 3.11
N GLY A 367 14.60 -6.42 2.62
CA GLY A 367 14.69 -7.82 3.01
C GLY A 367 13.57 -8.66 2.38
N SER A 368 13.12 -8.26 1.19
CA SER A 368 12.12 -8.99 0.39
C SER A 368 10.78 -9.18 1.10
N LYS A 369 10.42 -8.27 2.00
CA LYS A 369 9.16 -8.33 2.75
C LYS A 369 8.06 -7.56 2.03
N VAL A 370 6.83 -8.05 2.18
CA VAL A 370 5.61 -7.36 1.77
C VAL A 370 4.65 -7.36 2.95
N TYR A 371 4.22 -6.18 3.36
CA TYR A 371 3.31 -5.99 4.49
C TYR A 371 1.89 -5.78 3.98
N PHE A 372 0.92 -6.41 4.65
CA PHE A 372 -0.50 -6.32 4.30
C PHE A 372 -1.36 -5.93 5.50
N TRP A 373 -2.33 -5.05 5.27
CA TRP A 373 -3.44 -4.74 6.16
C TRP A 373 -4.76 -4.89 5.40
N ASP A 374 -5.71 -5.58 6.00
CA ASP A 374 -7.09 -5.65 5.55
C ASP A 374 -7.90 -4.64 6.37
N LEU A 375 -8.34 -3.56 5.74
CA LEU A 375 -9.00 -2.45 6.42
C LEU A 375 -10.35 -2.89 7.01
N ASN A 376 -11.01 -3.87 6.40
CA ASN A 376 -12.26 -4.44 6.90
C ASN A 376 -12.04 -5.23 8.20
N ARG A 377 -10.84 -5.81 8.42
CA ARG A 377 -10.51 -6.43 9.72
C ARG A 377 -10.46 -5.42 10.86
N LEU A 378 -10.10 -4.17 10.58
CA LEU A 378 -10.11 -3.11 11.60
C LEU A 378 -11.54 -2.86 12.06
N VAL A 379 -12.47 -2.69 11.12
CA VAL A 379 -13.90 -2.48 11.42
C VAL A 379 -14.48 -3.68 12.18
N ALA A 380 -14.35 -4.88 11.61
CA ALA A 380 -14.90 -6.11 12.19
C ALA A 380 -14.34 -6.41 13.58
N TYR A 381 -13.05 -6.14 13.82
CA TYR A 381 -12.46 -6.28 15.16
C TYR A 381 -13.09 -5.33 16.17
N ASN A 382 -13.26 -4.06 15.82
CA ASN A 382 -13.77 -3.06 16.75
C ASN A 382 -15.26 -3.26 17.05
N GLU A 383 -16.04 -3.75 16.08
CA GLU A 383 -17.41 -4.21 16.32
C GLU A 383 -17.46 -5.40 17.28
N TYR A 384 -16.63 -6.41 17.04
CA TYR A 384 -16.52 -7.56 17.93
C TYR A 384 -16.10 -7.14 19.34
N LEU A 385 -15.14 -6.22 19.46
CA LEU A 385 -14.65 -5.73 20.75
C LEU A 385 -15.73 -4.95 21.53
N ARG A 386 -16.60 -4.20 20.84
CA ARG A 386 -17.78 -3.55 21.47
C ARG A 386 -18.83 -4.56 21.94
N SER A 387 -18.91 -5.73 21.31
CA SER A 387 -19.83 -6.80 21.72
C SER A 387 -19.37 -7.57 22.97
N LEU A 388 -18.09 -7.45 23.35
CA LEU A 388 -17.54 -8.13 24.50
C LEU A 388 -17.94 -7.46 25.83
N PRO A 389 -18.05 -8.23 26.93
CA PRO A 389 -18.34 -7.66 28.25
C PRO A 389 -17.34 -6.56 28.65
N PRO A 390 -17.77 -5.53 29.42
CA PRO A 390 -16.94 -4.37 29.77
C PRO A 390 -15.62 -4.70 30.47
N HIS A 391 -15.50 -5.84 31.16
CA HIS A 391 -14.25 -6.24 31.81
C HIS A 391 -13.13 -6.64 30.83
N PHE A 392 -13.42 -6.80 29.53
CA PHE A 392 -12.40 -6.95 28.47
C PHE A 392 -11.93 -5.62 27.90
N THR A 393 -12.72 -4.55 28.07
CA THR A 393 -12.48 -3.23 27.47
C THR A 393 -12.13 -2.16 28.51
N SER A 394 -12.39 -2.40 29.80
CA SER A 394 -11.99 -1.53 30.91
C SER A 394 -10.46 -1.46 31.04
N LYS A 395 -9.94 -0.23 31.15
CA LYS A 395 -8.53 0.04 31.45
C LYS A 395 -8.12 -0.34 32.88
N HIS A 396 -9.09 -0.63 33.77
CA HIS A 396 -8.84 -1.01 35.16
C HIS A 396 -8.80 -2.54 35.30
N GLU A 397 -7.67 -3.07 35.77
CA GLU A 397 -7.62 -4.42 36.31
C GLU A 397 -8.51 -4.48 37.54
N PRO A 398 -9.40 -5.48 37.68
CA PRO A 398 -9.98 -5.76 38.99
C PRO A 398 -8.82 -6.18 39.89
N GLU A 399 -8.54 -5.38 40.91
CA GLU A 399 -7.55 -5.70 41.93
C GLU A 399 -7.81 -7.11 42.44
N SER A 400 -6.79 -7.97 42.33
CA SER A 400 -6.81 -9.27 42.98
C SER A 400 -6.79 -9.03 44.49
N HIS A 401 -7.95 -9.11 45.14
CA HIS A 401 -7.97 -9.23 46.60
C HIS A 401 -7.28 -10.56 46.96
N GLY A 402 -6.11 -10.44 47.59
CA GLY A 402 -5.38 -11.54 48.20
C GLY A 402 -6.12 -12.17 49.38
N PRO A 403 -5.64 -13.31 49.89
CA PRO A 403 -6.42 -14.21 50.71
C PRO A 403 -6.54 -13.67 52.14
N SER A 404 -7.76 -13.36 52.58
CA SER A 404 -8.05 -13.17 54.00
C SER A 404 -8.35 -14.52 54.65
N SER A 405 -7.46 -14.94 55.54
CA SER A 405 -7.58 -16.12 56.37
C SER A 405 -8.56 -15.95 57.54
N SER A 406 -9.26 -17.05 57.81
CA SER A 406 -9.83 -17.53 59.08
C SER A 406 -11.00 -16.81 59.75
N SER A 407 -12.15 -17.48 59.85
CA SER A 407 -12.52 -18.22 61.08
C SER A 407 -13.82 -19.04 60.89
N ASN A 408 -13.93 -20.10 61.70
CA ASN A 408 -14.80 -21.28 61.57
C ASN A 408 -16.31 -21.06 61.84
N SER A 409 -17.07 -22.04 61.30
CA SER A 409 -18.17 -22.82 61.90
C SER A 409 -19.59 -22.58 61.38
N GLY A 410 -20.25 -23.68 60.99
CA GLY A 410 -21.70 -23.77 60.82
C GLY A 410 -22.15 -24.54 59.58
N LEU A 411 -22.41 -25.84 59.73
CA LEU A 411 -23.15 -26.69 58.79
C LEU A 411 -24.57 -26.15 58.55
N THR A 412 -25.06 -26.15 57.30
CA THR A 412 -26.27 -26.88 56.89
C THR A 412 -26.54 -26.77 55.38
N SER A 413 -27.04 -27.89 54.86
CA SER A 413 -27.52 -28.16 53.52
C SER A 413 -28.69 -27.28 53.07
N GLY A 414 -28.71 -26.89 51.80
CA GLY A 414 -29.90 -26.35 51.16
C GLY A 414 -29.65 -26.07 49.68
N GLN A 415 -30.16 -26.94 48.83
CA GLN A 415 -30.33 -26.69 47.39
C GLN A 415 -31.04 -25.34 47.19
N GLN A 416 -30.52 -24.52 46.28
CA GLN A 416 -31.34 -23.60 45.49
C GLN A 416 -30.51 -23.15 44.28
N THR A 417 -30.82 -23.75 43.13
CA THR A 417 -30.66 -23.10 41.83
C THR A 417 -31.60 -21.90 41.75
N PRO A 418 -31.11 -20.71 41.33
CA PRO A 418 -31.93 -19.74 40.61
C PRO A 418 -31.49 -19.81 39.14
N ASN A 419 -32.28 -20.48 38.31
CA ASN A 419 -33.18 -19.85 37.34
C ASN A 419 -32.57 -18.67 36.59
N SER A 420 -32.21 -18.98 35.33
CA SER A 420 -32.60 -18.24 34.13
C SER A 420 -33.04 -16.78 34.35
N GLU A 421 -32.08 -15.87 34.31
CA GLU A 421 -32.33 -14.48 33.94
C GLU A 421 -31.75 -14.22 32.55
N GLU A 422 -32.54 -13.48 31.80
CA GLU A 422 -32.61 -13.38 30.35
C GLU A 422 -31.28 -13.08 29.67
N GLN A 423 -30.90 -13.94 28.72
CA GLN A 423 -29.84 -13.66 27.77
C GLN A 423 -30.29 -12.55 26.81
N PRO A 424 -29.53 -11.46 26.64
CA PRO A 424 -29.72 -10.59 25.49
C PRO A 424 -29.40 -11.38 24.22
N GLN A 425 -30.38 -11.45 23.33
CA GLN A 425 -30.27 -11.95 21.97
C GLN A 425 -29.13 -11.24 21.23
N GLY A 426 -28.32 -12.00 20.49
CA GLY A 426 -27.38 -11.48 19.50
C GLY A 426 -25.90 -11.37 19.94
N LYS A 427 -25.28 -12.42 20.51
CA LYS A 427 -23.82 -12.42 20.68
C LYS A 427 -23.13 -12.49 19.31
N MET A 428 -22.49 -11.39 18.90
CA MET A 428 -21.63 -11.35 17.71
C MET A 428 -20.56 -12.45 17.83
N LYS A 429 -20.45 -13.28 16.79
CA LYS A 429 -19.47 -14.37 16.75
C LYS A 429 -18.07 -13.78 16.54
N ARG A 430 -17.05 -14.35 17.20
CA ARG A 430 -15.66 -13.97 16.98
C ARG A 430 -15.28 -14.17 15.50
N PRO A 431 -14.81 -13.13 14.80
CA PRO A 431 -14.31 -13.26 13.43
C PRO A 431 -13.19 -14.31 13.30
N LEU A 432 -13.17 -15.05 12.19
CA LEU A 432 -12.25 -16.18 12.00
C LEU A 432 -10.77 -15.79 11.96
N PHE A 433 -10.46 -14.54 11.57
CA PHE A 433 -9.09 -14.03 11.53
C PHE A 433 -8.51 -13.73 12.94
N LEU A 434 -9.35 -13.71 13.98
CA LEU A 434 -8.93 -13.52 15.37
C LEU A 434 -8.53 -14.86 15.99
N ILE A 435 -7.26 -15.23 15.77
CA ILE A 435 -6.67 -16.46 16.28
C ILE A 435 -6.26 -16.27 17.75
N PRO A 436 -6.79 -17.07 18.70
CA PRO A 436 -6.40 -16.99 20.11
C PRO A 436 -4.95 -17.45 20.34
N PHE A 437 -4.29 -16.84 21.30
CA PHE A 437 -2.98 -17.22 21.77
C PHE A 437 -3.02 -18.60 22.45
N ARG A 438 -2.10 -19.48 22.07
CA ARG A 438 -1.91 -20.79 22.70
C ARG A 438 -0.60 -20.79 23.50
N THR A 439 -0.68 -20.89 24.83
CA THR A 439 0.48 -21.29 25.62
C THR A 439 0.75 -22.77 25.37
N ARG A 440 1.94 -23.11 24.88
CA ARG A 440 2.37 -24.50 24.73
C ARG A 440 2.43 -25.11 26.14
N GLY A 441 1.50 -26.01 26.47
CA GLY A 441 1.42 -26.65 27.77
C GLY A 441 2.74 -27.33 28.14
N LYS A 442 3.28 -27.00 29.32
CA LYS A 442 4.36 -27.73 29.97
C LYS A 442 3.90 -29.18 30.16
N ARG A 443 4.40 -30.12 29.35
CA ARG A 443 4.49 -31.52 29.78
C ARG A 443 5.66 -31.61 30.74
N GLY A 444 5.38 -32.03 31.97
CA GLY A 444 6.38 -32.27 33.00
C GLY A 444 7.45 -33.23 32.49
N GLY A 445 8.70 -32.79 32.56
CA GLY A 445 9.90 -33.54 32.22
C GLY A 445 11.08 -32.72 32.66
N ALA A 446 11.65 -33.05 33.82
CA ALA A 446 12.74 -32.34 34.44
C ALA A 446 13.99 -32.34 33.54
N PHE A 447 14.56 -31.17 33.27
CA PHE A 447 16.00 -31.03 32.99
C PHE A 447 16.52 -29.69 33.50
N LYS A 448 17.77 -29.75 33.96
CA LYS A 448 18.45 -28.86 34.90
C LYS A 448 18.73 -27.45 34.36
N SER A 449 18.72 -26.52 35.32
CA SER A 449 19.28 -25.17 35.29
C SER A 449 20.66 -25.08 34.60
N ALA A 450 20.79 -24.13 33.67
CA ALA A 450 22.02 -23.39 33.44
C ALA A 450 21.65 -21.91 33.28
N THR A 451 21.94 -21.15 34.31
CA THR A 451 22.02 -19.68 34.30
C THR A 451 23.20 -19.27 33.43
N ASP A 452 23.04 -18.25 32.57
CA ASP A 452 23.95 -17.10 32.61
C ASP A 452 23.46 -15.89 31.78
N ARG A 453 23.20 -14.82 32.53
CA ARG A 453 23.52 -13.40 32.31
C ARG A 453 23.56 -12.85 30.88
N VAL A 454 22.54 -12.05 30.59
CA VAL A 454 22.59 -10.92 29.64
C VAL A 454 23.51 -9.85 30.23
N ARG A 455 24.49 -9.38 29.45
CA ARG A 455 25.21 -8.13 29.70
C ARG A 455 24.97 -7.20 28.52
N ASP A 456 24.44 -6.03 28.86
CA ASP A 456 24.32 -4.85 28.01
C ASP A 456 25.70 -4.38 27.50
N ALA A 457 25.73 -3.84 26.27
CA ALA A 457 26.69 -2.82 25.88
C ALA A 457 26.16 -2.00 24.69
N SER A 458 25.87 -0.72 24.96
CA SER A 458 25.74 0.36 23.98
C SER A 458 27.11 0.75 23.37
N PRO A 459 27.13 1.52 22.25
CA PRO A 459 28.28 1.59 21.35
C PRO A 459 29.22 2.78 21.63
N ALA A 460 30.49 2.65 21.23
CA ALA A 460 31.41 3.78 21.08
C ALA A 460 32.43 3.56 19.94
N SER A 461 32.37 4.48 18.97
CA SER A 461 33.42 5.14 18.18
C SER A 461 34.73 4.43 17.78
N SER A 462 34.90 4.32 16.45
CA SER A 462 36.10 4.64 15.63
C SER A 462 37.49 4.71 16.27
N THR A 463 38.44 3.92 15.75
CA THR A 463 39.63 4.43 15.01
C THR A 463 40.46 3.30 14.35
N THR A 464 41.12 3.70 13.27
CA THR A 464 42.02 3.06 12.30
C THR A 464 43.20 2.22 12.83
N THR A 465 43.59 1.15 12.12
CA THR A 465 44.87 1.02 11.33
C THR A 465 45.13 -0.40 10.79
N ALA A 466 45.87 -0.46 9.66
CA ALA A 466 46.22 -1.61 8.82
C ALA A 466 47.01 -2.73 9.54
N THR A 467 47.26 -3.96 9.05
CA THR A 467 48.09 -4.34 7.88
C THR A 467 48.21 -5.89 7.83
N SER A 468 48.29 -6.43 6.61
CA SER A 468 49.05 -7.61 6.14
C SER A 468 48.95 -9.00 6.79
N GLY A 469 48.78 -10.04 5.95
CA GLY A 469 49.24 -11.40 6.27
C GLY A 469 48.63 -12.52 5.43
N SER A 470 49.29 -12.85 4.32
CA SER A 470 49.05 -13.97 3.39
C SER A 470 49.19 -15.38 4.00
N GLY A 471 48.48 -16.38 3.45
CA GLY A 471 48.87 -17.79 3.56
C GLY A 471 47.74 -18.82 3.34
N PRO A 472 47.85 -19.77 2.39
CA PRO A 472 46.75 -20.67 1.96
C PRO A 472 46.83 -22.09 2.55
N SER A 473 45.69 -22.79 2.67
CA SER A 473 45.65 -24.28 2.69
C SER A 473 44.22 -24.87 2.61
N SER A 474 43.90 -25.41 1.43
CA SER A 474 43.41 -26.77 1.13
C SER A 474 42.56 -27.64 2.11
N HIS A 475 41.62 -28.37 1.49
CA HIS A 475 40.91 -29.61 1.91
C HIS A 475 39.76 -29.41 2.92
N SER A 476 38.60 -30.06 2.86
CA SER A 476 38.04 -31.14 2.03
C SER A 476 36.54 -31.30 2.36
N ASN A 477 35.80 -31.86 1.40
CA ASN A 477 34.43 -32.39 1.46
C ASN A 477 33.93 -32.87 2.84
N ILE A 478 32.75 -32.39 3.26
CA ILE A 478 31.72 -33.23 3.90
C ILE A 478 30.36 -32.85 3.31
N ALA A 479 29.81 -33.78 2.54
CA ALA A 479 28.40 -33.81 2.18
C ALA A 479 27.58 -34.22 3.40
N SER A 480 26.47 -33.52 3.66
CA SER A 480 25.38 -34.04 4.48
C SER A 480 24.05 -33.76 3.78
N HIS A 481 23.65 -34.74 2.97
CA HIS A 481 22.25 -34.97 2.64
C HIS A 481 21.47 -35.21 3.93
N SER A 482 20.44 -34.40 4.20
CA SER A 482 19.33 -34.78 5.07
C SER A 482 18.03 -34.71 4.27
N THR A 483 17.75 -35.80 3.58
CA THR A 483 16.39 -36.21 3.18
C THR A 483 15.51 -36.30 4.42
N LEU A 484 14.46 -35.48 4.48
CA LEU A 484 13.30 -35.70 5.34
C LEU A 484 12.07 -35.73 4.45
N ASN A 485 11.86 -36.91 3.86
CA ASN A 485 10.61 -37.28 3.22
C ASN A 485 9.55 -37.54 4.29
N GLY A 486 8.35 -37.02 4.04
CA GLY A 486 7.11 -37.76 4.24
C GLY A 486 6.52 -37.78 5.65
N LEU A 487 5.67 -36.79 5.94
CA LEU A 487 4.43 -37.07 6.67
C LEU A 487 3.27 -36.40 5.93
N LYS A 488 2.57 -37.25 5.17
CA LYS A 488 1.24 -37.05 4.60
C LYS A 488 0.26 -36.87 5.76
N LEU A 489 -0.50 -35.79 5.79
CA LEU A 489 -1.68 -35.65 6.63
C LEU A 489 -2.89 -35.44 5.71
N GLU A 490 -3.42 -36.56 5.21
CA GLU A 490 -4.81 -36.66 4.80
C GLU A 490 -5.54 -37.44 5.90
N GLY A 491 -6.71 -36.95 6.33
CA GLY A 491 -7.58 -37.68 7.25
C GLY A 491 -8.27 -36.79 8.28
N GLU A 492 -9.41 -36.25 7.87
CA GLU A 492 -10.63 -36.05 8.67
C GLU A 492 -10.48 -35.56 10.13
N ALA A 493 -10.85 -34.31 10.35
CA ALA A 493 -11.46 -33.88 11.60
C ALA A 493 -12.57 -32.87 11.32
N GLY A 494 -13.73 -33.38 10.88
CA GLY A 494 -15.01 -32.79 11.25
C GLY A 494 -15.17 -32.92 12.77
N GLY A 495 -14.57 -32.00 13.51
CA GLY A 495 -14.51 -32.00 14.97
C GLY A 495 -14.82 -30.60 15.50
N ILE A 496 -16.07 -30.43 15.91
CA ILE A 496 -16.65 -29.38 16.77
C ILE A 496 -15.60 -28.40 17.35
N VAL A 497 -15.42 -27.25 16.70
CA VAL A 497 -14.73 -26.09 17.31
C VAL A 497 -15.74 -25.37 18.21
N GLU A 498 -16.14 -25.99 19.31
CA GLU A 498 -16.80 -25.27 20.39
C GLU A 498 -15.75 -24.50 21.21
N LYS A 499 -15.85 -23.16 21.15
CA LYS A 499 -15.66 -22.25 22.28
C LYS A 499 -14.27 -22.25 22.96
N ILE A 500 -13.19 -21.93 22.24
CA ILE A 500 -12.02 -21.33 22.94
C ILE A 500 -12.43 -19.90 23.35
N PRO A 501 -12.61 -19.61 24.65
CA PRO A 501 -13.04 -18.29 25.09
C PRO A 501 -11.95 -17.26 24.79
N THR A 502 -12.37 -16.04 24.45
CA THR A 502 -11.44 -14.92 24.27
C THR A 502 -10.87 -14.52 25.63
N THR A 503 -9.55 -14.39 25.71
CA THR A 503 -8.84 -13.98 26.93
C THR A 503 -8.39 -12.53 26.85
N ARG A 504 -8.03 -11.93 27.99
CA ARG A 504 -7.42 -10.59 28.01
C ARG A 504 -6.09 -10.53 27.25
N MET A 505 -5.34 -11.63 27.24
CA MET A 505 -4.10 -11.72 26.47
C MET A 505 -4.36 -11.70 24.96
N ASP A 506 -5.43 -12.35 24.51
CA ASP A 506 -5.86 -12.27 23.11
C ASP A 506 -6.18 -10.84 22.72
N ILE A 507 -6.97 -10.13 23.53
CA ILE A 507 -7.29 -8.71 23.30
C ILE A 507 -6.02 -7.86 23.24
N LYS A 508 -5.08 -8.04 24.18
CA LYS A 508 -3.81 -7.30 24.19
C LYS A 508 -2.98 -7.52 22.92
N LEU A 509 -2.97 -8.74 22.36
CA LEU A 509 -2.26 -9.05 21.12
C LEU A 509 -2.99 -8.54 19.88
N TRP A 510 -4.32 -8.71 19.83
CA TRP A 510 -5.14 -8.23 18.72
C TRP A 510 -5.17 -6.70 18.64
N ASN A 511 -5.16 -5.99 19.77
CA ASN A 511 -5.09 -4.52 19.79
C ASN A 511 -3.87 -3.97 19.06
N GLN A 512 -2.74 -4.69 19.05
CA GLN A 512 -1.54 -4.27 18.33
C GLN A 512 -1.71 -4.24 16.81
N LYS A 513 -2.73 -4.93 16.27
CA LYS A 513 -2.99 -5.04 14.82
C LYS A 513 -4.26 -4.33 14.37
N TYR A 514 -5.23 -4.18 15.27
CA TYR A 514 -6.61 -3.86 14.88
C TYR A 514 -7.27 -2.74 15.70
N ASP A 515 -6.68 -2.24 16.79
CA ASP A 515 -7.34 -1.23 17.63
C ASP A 515 -7.26 0.17 17.02
N ILE A 516 -8.40 0.71 16.58
CA ILE A 516 -8.51 2.05 15.97
C ILE A 516 -9.10 3.07 16.95
N ARG A 517 -9.38 2.70 18.20
CA ARG A 517 -9.98 3.60 19.21
C ARG A 517 -8.92 4.42 19.96
N GLN A 518 -7.76 4.56 19.35
CA GLN A 518 -6.61 5.19 19.97
C GLN A 518 -6.81 6.72 20.02
N THR A 519 -6.24 7.33 21.05
CA THR A 519 -6.12 8.79 21.17
C THR A 519 -4.66 9.17 20.94
N TYR A 520 -4.41 10.39 20.51
CA TYR A 520 -3.05 10.88 20.29
C TYR A 520 -2.20 10.81 21.59
N PRO A 521 -0.90 10.43 21.51
CA PRO A 521 -0.19 9.95 20.32
C PRO A 521 -0.63 8.54 19.91
N LEU A 522 -0.80 8.34 18.59
CA LEU A 522 -1.23 7.06 18.02
C LEU A 522 -0.13 6.01 18.15
N LYS A 523 -0.50 4.76 18.45
CA LYS A 523 0.41 3.61 18.34
C LYS A 523 0.23 2.95 16.98
N ARG A 524 1.36 2.67 16.34
CA ARG A 524 1.39 2.04 15.02
C ARG A 524 0.82 0.62 15.07
N LEU A 525 -0.10 0.34 14.15
CA LEU A 525 -0.69 -0.98 13.96
C LEU A 525 0.27 -1.90 13.22
N LEU A 526 0.55 -3.06 13.80
CA LEU A 526 1.34 -4.10 13.18
C LEU A 526 0.63 -4.69 11.95
N PRO A 527 1.39 -5.15 10.94
CA PRO A 527 0.83 -5.80 9.76
C PRO A 527 -0.02 -7.01 10.12
N HIS A 528 -1.13 -7.15 9.39
CA HIS A 528 -2.03 -8.30 9.52
C HIS A 528 -1.33 -9.55 8.99
N LYS A 529 -0.59 -9.38 7.89
CA LYS A 529 0.30 -10.40 7.33
C LYS A 529 1.62 -9.77 6.86
N VAL A 530 2.69 -10.54 7.01
CA VAL A 530 3.98 -10.28 6.37
C VAL A 530 4.29 -11.46 5.47
N GLU A 531 4.48 -11.21 4.18
CA GLU A 531 4.94 -12.21 3.22
C GLU A 531 6.41 -11.93 2.88
N THR A 532 7.18 -12.98 2.60
CA THR A 532 8.54 -12.86 2.07
C THR A 532 8.56 -13.36 0.64
N VAL A 533 9.03 -12.53 -0.28
CA VAL A 533 9.38 -12.94 -1.64
C VAL A 533 10.64 -13.79 -1.55
N GLN A 534 10.48 -15.10 -1.69
CA GLN A 534 11.55 -16.07 -1.50
C GLN A 534 12.49 -16.13 -2.72
N GLY A 535 13.73 -16.55 -2.49
CA GLY A 535 14.72 -16.79 -3.55
C GLY A 535 15.71 -15.65 -3.77
N TRP A 536 15.33 -14.40 -3.47
CA TRP A 536 16.16 -13.22 -3.72
C TRP A 536 16.09 -12.23 -2.55
N SER A 537 17.17 -11.45 -2.37
CA SER A 537 17.20 -10.29 -1.48
C SER A 537 17.07 -9.03 -2.32
N PHE A 538 15.99 -8.27 -2.13
CA PHE A 538 15.81 -6.99 -2.82
C PHE A 538 15.12 -5.93 -1.95
N MET A 539 15.24 -4.68 -2.40
CA MET A 539 14.48 -3.55 -1.89
C MET A 539 13.27 -3.33 -2.79
N GLY A 540 12.06 -3.51 -2.27
CA GLY A 540 10.85 -3.23 -3.03
C GLY A 540 10.62 -1.74 -3.22
N ARG A 541 10.25 -1.34 -4.44
CA ARG A 541 9.98 0.05 -4.83
C ARG A 541 8.51 0.35 -5.02
N GLY A 542 7.74 -0.63 -5.50
CA GLY A 542 6.31 -0.45 -5.68
C GLY A 542 5.56 -1.77 -5.70
N CYS A 543 4.27 -1.67 -5.42
CA CYS A 543 3.32 -2.75 -5.60
C CYS A 543 2.09 -2.27 -6.37
N ALA A 544 1.38 -3.22 -6.98
CA ALA A 544 0.14 -2.94 -7.69
C ALA A 544 -0.80 -4.14 -7.62
N TRP A 545 -2.10 -3.83 -7.72
CA TRP A 545 -3.16 -4.82 -7.67
C TRP A 545 -3.81 -5.01 -9.04
N SER A 546 -4.12 -6.25 -9.36
CA SER A 546 -5.06 -6.58 -10.43
C SER A 546 -6.45 -6.05 -10.09
N ARG A 547 -7.29 -5.83 -11.13
CA ARG A 547 -8.61 -5.21 -10.97
C ARG A 547 -9.54 -5.97 -10.02
N GLY A 548 -9.46 -7.31 -9.98
CA GLY A 548 -10.28 -8.13 -9.09
C GLY A 548 -9.63 -8.39 -7.72
N GLY A 549 -8.42 -7.89 -7.48
CA GLY A 549 -7.66 -8.13 -6.25
C GLY A 549 -7.06 -9.52 -6.13
N GLU A 550 -7.14 -10.34 -7.18
CA GLU A 550 -6.67 -11.73 -7.17
C GLU A 550 -5.15 -11.87 -7.26
N TRP A 551 -4.48 -10.83 -7.74
CA TRP A 551 -3.03 -10.69 -7.82
C TRP A 551 -2.55 -9.39 -7.20
N CYS A 552 -1.48 -9.48 -6.41
CA CYS A 552 -0.64 -8.37 -6.00
C CYS A 552 0.77 -8.58 -6.57
N VAL A 553 1.29 -7.61 -7.32
CA VAL A 553 2.65 -7.67 -7.87
C VAL A 553 3.52 -6.66 -7.15
N VAL A 554 4.72 -7.07 -6.76
CA VAL A 554 5.76 -6.21 -6.20
C VAL A 554 6.98 -6.20 -7.13
N ALA A 555 7.60 -5.04 -7.28
CA ALA A 555 8.81 -4.87 -8.07
C ALA A 555 9.83 -4.02 -7.31
N GLY A 556 11.12 -4.19 -7.61
CA GLY A 556 12.17 -3.40 -6.97
C GLY A 556 13.57 -3.64 -7.52
N GLY A 557 14.56 -3.43 -6.65
CA GLY A 557 15.98 -3.55 -6.96
C GLY A 557 16.38 -4.91 -7.52
N GLU A 558 17.53 -4.94 -8.21
CA GLU A 558 18.13 -6.15 -8.79
C GLU A 558 17.24 -6.87 -9.82
N GLY A 559 16.23 -6.19 -10.38
CA GLY A 559 15.34 -6.72 -11.41
C GLY A 559 14.31 -7.70 -10.88
N VAL A 560 14.05 -7.69 -9.57
CA VAL A 560 13.16 -8.66 -8.93
C VAL A 560 11.69 -8.25 -9.08
N VAL A 561 10.87 -9.21 -9.51
CA VAL A 561 9.42 -9.12 -9.54
C VAL A 561 8.84 -10.29 -8.76
N GLY A 562 8.00 -10.01 -7.77
CA GLY A 562 7.24 -11.02 -7.03
C GLY A 562 5.74 -10.90 -7.32
N VAL A 563 5.06 -12.03 -7.49
CA VAL A 563 3.63 -12.12 -7.76
C VAL A 563 2.95 -12.93 -6.65
N LEU A 564 1.98 -12.32 -5.97
CA LEU A 564 1.31 -12.80 -4.76
C LEU A 564 -0.20 -12.95 -4.93
#